data_AF-A0AAW4PBV2-F1
#
_entry.id   AF-A0AAW4PBV2-F1
#
_cell.length_a   1.000
_cell.length_b   1.000
_cell.length_c   1.000
_cell.angle_alpha   90.00
_cell.angle_beta   90.00
_cell.angle_gamma   90.00
#
_symmetry.space_group_name_H-M   'P 1'
#
loop_
_entity.id
_entity.type
_entity.pdbx_description
1 polymer ?
#
loop_
_entity_poly.entity_id
_entity_poly.type
_entity_poly.pdbx_seq_one_letter_code
_entity_poly.pdbx_strand_id
1 'polypeptide(L)' 'MSDLSPLDRRMRWPTVAALVVGFGLGALAVFVPRTVGGEPVPWTLALPFGGVAALFLYGVMYRNLSARAE' A
#
# COMPACT_ATOMS: atom_id res chain seq x y z
N MET A 1 28.20 -2.55 4.30
CA MET A 1 26.91 -2.41 3.59
C MET A 1 26.02 -3.54 4.07
N SER A 2 25.19 -3.27 5.08
CA SER A 2 24.19 -4.25 5.51
C SER A 2 23.01 -4.09 4.57
N ASP A 3 22.92 -4.94 3.56
CA ASP A 3 21.73 -5.03 2.71
C ASP A 3 20.53 -5.26 3.63
N LEU A 4 19.70 -4.22 3.80
CA LEU A 4 18.45 -4.33 4.51
C LEU A 4 17.61 -5.37 3.77
N SER A 5 17.45 -6.54 4.38
CA SER A 5 16.62 -7.57 3.77
C SER A 5 15.19 -7.05 3.70
N PRO A 6 14.44 -7.31 2.61
CA PRO A 6 13.01 -6.98 2.54
C PRO A 6 12.20 -7.53 3.73
N LEU A 7 12.73 -8.53 4.44
CA LEU A 7 12.09 -9.17 5.59
C LEU A 7 12.72 -8.77 6.93
N ASP A 8 13.58 -7.75 6.96
CA ASP A 8 14.20 -7.29 8.19
C ASP A 8 13.19 -6.76 9.20
N ARG A 9 13.51 -6.87 10.49
CA ARG A 9 12.63 -6.41 11.59
C ARG A 9 12.25 -4.93 11.46
N ARG A 10 13.12 -4.13 10.85
CA ARG A 10 12.91 -2.70 10.57
C ARG A 10 11.84 -2.44 9.49
N MET A 11 11.55 -3.41 8.63
CA MET A 11 10.52 -3.30 7.58
C MET A 11 9.12 -3.69 8.04
N ARG A 12 8.96 -4.33 9.20
CA ARG A 12 7.64 -4.73 9.72
C ARG A 12 6.66 -3.56 9.84
N TRP A 13 7.11 -2.44 10.40
CA TRP A 13 6.29 -1.24 10.54
C TRP A 13 5.92 -0.64 9.17
N PRO A 14 6.88 -0.43 8.26
CA PRO A 14 6.59 -0.05 6.88
C PRO A 14 5.60 -0.96 6.15
N THR A 15 5.73 -2.28 6.28
CA THR A 15 4.80 -3.23 5.67
C THR A 15 3.38 -3.03 6.19
N VAL A 16 3.20 -2.91 7.51
CA VAL A 16 1.88 -2.68 8.11
C VAL A 16 1.30 -1.35 7.63
N ALA A 17 2.09 -0.28 7.63
CA ALA A 17 1.64 1.02 7.14
C ALA A 17 1.24 0.97 5.65
N ALA A 18 2.06 0.35 4.81
CA ALA A 18 1.79 0.20 3.39
C ALA A 18 0.52 -0.61 3.12
N LEU A 19 0.28 -1.69 3.86
CA LEU A 19 -0.94 -2.49 3.76
C LEU A 19 -2.17 -1.68 4.18
N VAL A 20 -2.16 -1.06 5.36
CA VAL A 20 -3.31 -0.31 5.88
C VAL A 20 -3.65 0.86 4.97
N VAL A 21 -2.66 1.65 4.57
CA VAL A 21 -2.87 2.82 3.70
C VAL A 21 -3.24 2.36 2.29
N GLY A 22 -2.55 1.36 1.74
CA GLY A 22 -2.83 0.83 0.41
C GLY A 22 -4.26 0.31 0.27
N PHE A 23 -4.69 -0.58 1.16
CA PHE A 23 -6.08 -1.07 1.15
C PHE A 23 -7.10 0.00 1.51
N GLY A 24 -6.76 0.98 2.35
CA GLY A 24 -7.58 2.15 2.58
C GLY A 24 -7.84 2.95 1.30
N LEU A 25 -6.79 3.19 0.51
CA LEU A 25 -6.90 3.86 -0.80
C LEU A 25 -7.71 3.03 -1.80
N GLY A 26 -7.49 1.71 -1.84
CA GLY A 26 -8.28 0.79 -2.67
C GLY A 26 -9.77 0.82 -2.34
N ALA A 27 -10.10 0.85 -1.04
CA ALA A 27 -11.48 1.02 -0.58
C ALA A 27 -12.04 2.38 -1.02
N LEU A 28 -11.33 3.48 -0.78
CA LEU A 28 -11.78 4.82 -1.19
C LEU A 28 -12.00 4.90 -2.71
N ALA A 29 -11.11 4.32 -3.51
CA ALA A 29 -11.22 4.30 -4.97
C ALA A 29 -12.49 3.61 -5.49
N VAL A 30 -13.07 2.68 -4.73
CA VAL A 30 -14.29 1.96 -5.12
C VAL A 30 -15.53 2.52 -4.43
N PHE A 31 -15.44 2.84 -3.14
CA PHE A 31 -16.59 3.32 -2.38
C PHE A 31 -16.97 4.75 -2.73
N VAL A 32 -16.01 5.63 -3.05
CA VAL A 32 -16.34 7.03 -3.43
C VAL A 32 -17.17 7.09 -4.72
N PRO A 33 -16.79 6.45 -5.85
CA PRO A 33 -17.64 6.42 -7.04
C PRO A 33 -18.99 5.74 -6.82
N ARG A 34 -19.04 4.71 -5.97
CA ARG A 34 -20.26 3.98 -5.65
C ARG A 34 -21.26 4.80 -4.82
N THR A 35 -20.78 5.56 -3.82
CA THR A 35 -21.65 6.34 -2.93
C THR A 35 -21.98 7.72 -3.48
N VAL A 36 -21.04 8.37 -4.17
CA VAL A 36 -21.20 9.74 -4.68
C VAL A 36 -21.65 9.74 -6.15
N GLY A 37 -21.09 8.85 -6.98
CA GLY A 37 -21.35 8.81 -8.42
C GLY A 37 -22.48 7.86 -8.85
N GLY A 38 -22.93 6.96 -7.95
CA GLY A 38 -23.93 5.95 -8.27
C GLY A 38 -23.45 4.86 -9.23
N GLU A 39 -22.14 4.76 -9.48
CA GLU A 39 -21.60 3.76 -10.39
C GLU A 39 -21.71 2.35 -9.80
N PRO A 40 -22.12 1.33 -10.58
CA PRO A 40 -22.23 -0.05 -10.14
C PRO A 40 -20.86 -0.75 -10.10
N VAL A 41 -19.88 -0.15 -9.42
CA VAL A 41 -18.54 -0.71 -9.28
C VAL A 41 -18.57 -1.86 -8.27
N PRO A 42 -18.09 -3.07 -8.61
CA PRO A 42 -17.99 -4.18 -7.68
C PRO A 42 -17.03 -3.86 -6.53
N TRP A 43 -17.46 -4.07 -5.28
CA TRP A 43 -16.62 -3.81 -4.10
C TRP A 43 -15.34 -4.65 -4.09
N THR A 44 -15.35 -5.81 -4.75
CA THR A 44 -14.21 -6.71 -4.88
C THR A 44 -13.03 -6.07 -5.60
N LEU A 45 -13.25 -5.02 -6.42
CA LEU A 45 -12.17 -4.26 -7.07
C LEU A 45 -11.33 -3.45 -6.08
N ALA A 46 -11.80 -3.24 -4.85
CA ALA A 46 -11.01 -2.56 -3.82
C ALA A 46 -9.75 -3.35 -3.45
N LEU A 47 -9.80 -4.68 -3.56
CA LEU A 47 -8.69 -5.57 -3.25
C LEU A 47 -7.51 -5.42 -4.22
N PRO A 48 -7.67 -5.58 -5.55
CA PRO A 48 -6.55 -5.41 -6.48
C PRO A 48 -6.02 -3.96 -6.48
N PHE A 49 -6.90 -2.94 -6.41
CA PHE A 49 -6.43 -1.56 -6.31
C PHE A 49 -5.66 -1.30 -5.01
N GLY A 50 -6.17 -1.81 -3.90
CA GLY A 50 -5.50 -1.69 -2.60
C GLY A 50 -4.17 -2.42 -2.55
N GLY A 51 -4.09 -3.61 -3.16
CA GLY A 51 -2.87 -4.39 -3.28
C GLY A 51 -1.79 -3.67 -4.10
N VAL A 52 -2.15 -3.11 -5.25
CA VAL A 52 -1.21 -2.32 -6.08
C VAL A 52 -0.73 -1.09 -5.32
N ALA A 53 -1.62 -0.35 -4.65
CA ALA A 53 -1.25 0.80 -3.83
C ALA A 53 -0.32 0.40 -2.67
N ALA A 54 -0.62 -0.70 -1.98
CA ALA A 54 0.21 -1.21 -0.89
C ALA A 54 1.62 -1.61 -1.38
N LEU A 55 1.72 -2.29 -2.51
CA LEU A 55 3.01 -2.66 -3.11
C LEU A 55 3.83 -1.42 -3.48
N PHE A 56 3.19 -0.40 -4.07
CA PHE A 56 3.85 0.85 -4.42
C PHE A 56 4.40 1.57 -3.18
N LEU A 57 3.56 1.73 -2.15
CA LEU A 57 3.96 2.36 -0.89
C LEU A 57 5.09 1.59 -0.21
N TYR A 58 5.01 0.26 -0.17
CA TYR A 58 6.05 -0.59 0.37
C TYR A 58 7.38 -0.40 -0.35
N GLY A 59 7.37 -0.38 -1.70
CA GLY A 59 8.57 -0.13 -2.50
C GLY A 59 9.20 1.23 -2.26
N VAL A 60 8.39 2.29 -2.14
CA VAL A 60 8.87 3.64 -1.79
C VAL A 60 9.49 3.67 -0.40
N MET A 61 8.83 3.06 0.60
CA MET A 61 9.34 3.01 1.97
C MET A 61 10.65 2.21 2.06
N TYR A 62 10.76 1.10 1.32
CA TYR A 62 12.00 0.34 1.21
C TYR A 62 13.13 1.20 0.68
N ARG A 63 12.93 1.84 -0.48
CA ARG A 63 13.95 2.71 -1.10
C ARG A 63 14.39 3.83 -0.17
N ASN A 64 13.45 4.46 0.53
CA ASN A 64 13.73 5.54 1.47
C ASN A 64 14.52 5.07 2.70
N LEU A 65 14.26 3.85 3.20
CA LEU A 65 15.00 3.28 4.31
C LEU A 65 16.41 2.84 3.89
N SER A 66 16.54 2.22 2.72
CA SER A 66 17.85 1.83 2.17
C SER A 66 18.74 3.05 1.95
N ALA A 67 18.21 4.14 1.37
CA ALA A 67 18.97 5.38 1.15
C ALA A 67 19.36 6.14 2.43
N ARG A 68 18.71 5.84 3.57
CA ARG A 68 19.07 6.41 4.89
C ARG A 68 20.03 5.52 5.68
N ALA A 69 20.22 4.29 5.25
CA ALA A 69 21.12 3.33 5.88
C ALA A 69 22.53 3.38 5.29
N GLU A 70 22.68 3.98 4.10
CA GLU A 70 23.94 4.46 3.52
C GLU A 70 24.33 5.82 4.11
#